data_AF-A0A7Y9DZK8-F1
#
_entry.id   AF-A0A7Y9DZK8-F1
#
_cell.length_a   1.000
_cell.length_b   1.000
_cell.length_c   1.000
_cell.angle_alpha   90.00
_cell.angle_beta   90.00
_cell.angle_gamma   90.00
#
_symmetry.space_group_name_H-M   'P 1'
#
loop_
_entity.id
_entity.type
_entity.pdbx_description
1 polymer ?
#
loop_
_entity_poly.entity_id
_entity_poly.type
_entity_poly.pdbx_seq_one_letter_code
_entity_poly.pdbx_strand_id
1 'polypeptide(L)'
;MTGWTAHVRADRDHYELVCARDDGSAPVPDFPRDPREFTVELTGEQVAIGRRPVADEATAPARTGTDPASGAPGIDLTGPPRDPGVSHRHAVLLAVGDDRWVVLDTGSTNGTTVNYGAEPLAPDTPVPLSPGDTIHVGAWTTITIRRRDDAAR
;
A
#
# COMPACT_ATOMS: atom_id res chain seq x y z
N MET A 1 22.02 10.03 5.71
CA MET A 1 21.04 9.24 6.49
C MET A 1 20.37 8.26 5.54
N THR A 2 20.67 6.97 5.72
CA THR A 2 19.93 5.88 5.07
C THR A 2 18.48 5.95 5.55
N GLY A 3 17.55 6.02 4.60
CA GLY A 3 16.11 6.07 4.89
C GLY A 3 15.38 4.96 4.15
N TRP A 4 14.15 4.68 4.52
CA TRP A 4 13.29 3.78 3.76
C TRP A 4 12.21 4.58 3.04
N THR A 5 11.86 4.13 1.84
CA THR A 5 10.80 4.74 1.04
C THR A 5 9.87 3.66 0.51
N ALA A 6 8.60 4.00 0.38
CA ALA A 6 7.57 3.19 -0.24
C ALA A 6 7.16 3.85 -1.55
N HIS A 7 7.42 3.15 -2.64
CA HIS A 7 7.10 3.58 -3.99
C HIS A 7 5.78 2.93 -4.43
N VAL A 8 4.75 3.73 -4.64
CA VAL A 8 3.39 3.27 -4.93
C VAL A 8 3.07 3.47 -6.40
N ARG A 9 2.54 2.44 -7.05
CA ARG A 9 2.07 2.48 -8.44
C ARG A 9 0.85 1.59 -8.65
N ALA A 10 0.10 1.83 -9.74
CA ALA A 10 -0.78 0.81 -10.30
C ALA A 10 0.06 -0.19 -11.11
N ASP A 11 -0.18 -1.48 -10.89
CA ASP A 11 0.64 -2.57 -11.39
C ASP A 11 -0.21 -3.52 -12.24
N ARG A 12 0.15 -3.61 -13.51
CA ARG A 12 -0.59 -4.41 -14.48
C ARG A 12 -0.41 -5.91 -14.23
N ASP A 13 0.77 -6.33 -13.79
CA ASP A 13 1.04 -7.75 -13.54
C ASP A 13 0.21 -8.26 -12.35
N HIS A 14 0.16 -7.47 -11.26
CA HIS A 14 -0.71 -7.77 -10.12
C HIS A 14 -2.19 -7.78 -10.53
N TYR A 15 -2.62 -6.79 -11.31
CA TYR A 15 -3.99 -6.73 -11.82
C TYR A 15 -4.38 -7.97 -12.62
N GLU A 16 -3.50 -8.43 -13.52
CA GLU A 16 -3.74 -9.62 -14.33
C GLU A 16 -3.82 -10.89 -13.46
N LEU A 17 -3.03 -10.98 -12.38
CA LEU A 17 -3.15 -12.06 -11.40
C LEU A 17 -4.47 -12.02 -10.64
N VAL A 18 -4.96 -10.82 -10.27
CA VAL A 18 -6.28 -10.67 -9.64
C VAL A 18 -7.37 -11.12 -10.60
N CYS A 19 -7.35 -10.67 -11.86
CA CYS A 19 -8.28 -11.12 -12.90
C CYS A 19 -8.25 -12.64 -13.11
N ALA A 20 -7.07 -13.25 -13.08
CA ALA A 20 -6.91 -14.70 -13.29
C ALA A 20 -7.45 -15.53 -12.12
N ARG A 21 -7.54 -14.96 -10.92
CA ARG A 21 -8.09 -15.61 -9.71
C ARG A 21 -9.57 -15.35 -9.51
N ASP A 22 -10.14 -14.39 -10.24
CA ASP A 22 -11.55 -14.05 -10.14
C ASP A 22 -12.43 -15.23 -10.53
N ASP A 23 -13.39 -15.56 -9.66
CA ASP A 23 -14.34 -16.66 -9.86
C ASP A 23 -15.63 -16.21 -10.56
N GLY A 24 -15.68 -14.95 -11.02
CA GLY A 24 -16.83 -14.34 -11.67
C GLY A 24 -17.97 -13.95 -10.73
N SER A 25 -17.79 -14.05 -9.41
CA SER A 25 -18.83 -13.66 -8.44
C SER A 25 -19.05 -12.14 -8.40
N ALA A 26 -18.10 -11.33 -8.84
CA ALA A 26 -18.23 -9.88 -8.97
C ALA A 26 -17.43 -9.37 -10.18
N PRO A 27 -17.84 -8.27 -10.83
CA PRO A 27 -17.06 -7.70 -11.91
C PRO A 27 -15.71 -7.19 -11.38
N VAL A 28 -14.61 -7.66 -11.99
CA VAL A 28 -13.28 -7.11 -11.71
C VAL A 28 -13.24 -5.66 -12.22
N PRO A 29 -12.81 -4.71 -11.38
CA PRO A 29 -12.62 -3.31 -11.77
C PRO A 29 -11.73 -3.14 -13.00
N ASP A 30 -12.00 -2.15 -13.85
CA ASP A 30 -11.10 -1.82 -14.97
C ASP A 30 -9.76 -1.26 -14.47
N PHE A 31 -8.66 -1.70 -15.06
CA PHE A 31 -7.35 -1.10 -14.82
C PHE A 31 -7.35 0.40 -15.18
N PRO A 32 -6.76 1.29 -14.36
CA PRO A 32 -6.81 2.73 -14.60
C PRO A 32 -6.12 3.15 -15.91
N ARG A 33 -6.75 4.05 -16.66
CA ARG A 33 -6.21 4.60 -17.92
C ARG A 33 -5.01 5.52 -17.70
N ASP A 34 -4.98 6.24 -16.58
CA ASP A 34 -3.92 7.16 -16.20
C ASP A 34 -3.46 6.83 -14.76
N PRO A 35 -2.57 5.84 -14.60
CA PRO A 35 -2.15 5.37 -13.30
C PRO A 35 -1.31 6.43 -12.58
N ARG A 36 -1.59 6.63 -11.29
CA ARG A 36 -0.78 7.52 -10.44
C ARG A 36 0.38 6.76 -9.82
N GLU A 37 1.54 7.40 -9.79
CA GLU A 37 2.76 6.92 -9.15
C GLU A 37 3.29 7.97 -8.17
N PHE A 38 3.69 7.55 -6.97
CA PHE A 38 4.24 8.46 -5.96
C PHE A 38 5.12 7.72 -4.95
N THR A 39 5.98 8.47 -4.25
CA THR A 39 6.85 7.93 -3.20
C THR A 39 6.48 8.55 -1.85
N VAL A 40 6.49 7.73 -0.81
CA VAL A 40 6.32 8.14 0.59
C VAL A 40 7.58 7.76 1.37
N GLU A 41 8.10 8.67 2.20
CA GLU A 41 9.15 8.32 3.16
C GLU A 41 8.57 7.53 4.32
N LEU A 42 9.20 6.40 4.67
CA LEU A 42 8.81 5.60 5.81
C LEU A 42 9.51 6.14 7.05
N THR A 43 8.73 6.81 7.90
CA THR A 43 9.19 7.45 9.13
C THR A 43 8.27 7.09 10.31
N GLY A 44 8.78 7.26 11.53
CA GLY A 44 8.06 6.89 12.76
C GLY A 44 8.05 5.38 13.02
N GLU A 45 7.25 4.96 14.00
CA GLU A 45 7.12 3.55 14.41
C GLU A 45 6.15 2.76 13.52
N GLN A 46 5.23 3.46 12.85
CA GLN A 46 4.13 2.86 12.12
C GLN A 46 3.68 3.74 10.94
N VAL A 47 3.42 3.12 9.79
CA VAL A 47 2.84 3.76 8.60
C VAL A 47 1.63 2.94 8.12
N ALA A 48 0.43 3.50 8.26
CA ALA A 48 -0.81 2.85 7.82
C ALA A 48 -0.98 2.94 6.28
N ILE A 49 -1.52 1.87 5.69
CA ILE A 49 -1.86 1.76 4.26
C ILE A 49 -3.38 1.61 4.13
N GLY A 50 -3.99 2.46 3.31
CA GLY A 50 -5.40 2.32 3.00
C GLY A 50 -6.00 3.58 2.40
N ARG A 51 -7.31 3.72 2.57
CA ARG A 51 -8.09 4.86 2.09
C ARG A 51 -8.75 5.57 3.26
N ARG A 52 -9.11 6.84 3.06
CA ARG A 52 -9.91 7.58 4.04
C ARG A 52 -11.34 7.00 4.10
N PRO A 53 -11.97 7.03 5.28
CA PRO A 53 -13.41 6.81 5.38
C PRO A 53 -14.17 7.88 4.59
N VAL A 54 -15.34 7.51 4.06
CA VAL A 54 -16.20 8.38 3.24
C VAL A 54 -16.54 9.73 3.91
N ALA A 55 -16.62 9.77 5.25
CA ALA A 55 -16.89 11.01 5.98
C ALA A 55 -15.77 12.07 5.86
N ASP A 56 -14.52 11.64 5.62
CA ASP A 56 -13.34 12.51 5.46
C ASP A 56 -13.05 12.87 3.99
N GLU A 57 -13.55 12.09 3.01
CA GLU A 57 -13.36 12.35 1.58
C GLU A 57 -14.06 13.64 1.12
N ALA A 58 -15.23 13.95 1.66
CA ALA A 58 -16.06 15.08 1.21
C ALA A 58 -15.56 16.46 1.66
N THR A 59 -14.60 16.54 2.60
CA THR A 59 -14.22 17.80 3.26
C THR A 59 -12.70 18.08 3.26
N ALA A 60 -11.86 17.11 2.93
CA ALA A 60 -10.41 17.28 3.05
C ALA A 60 -9.73 17.65 1.71
N PRO A 61 -8.90 18.72 1.65
CA PRO A 61 -8.03 18.93 0.50
C PRO A 61 -7.07 17.74 0.35
N ALA A 62 -6.67 17.44 -0.89
CA ALA A 62 -5.61 16.49 -1.19
C ALA A 62 -4.32 16.93 -0.46
N ARG A 63 -4.08 16.38 0.73
CA ARG A 63 -2.88 16.65 1.52
C ARG A 63 -1.88 15.53 1.30
N THR A 64 -0.73 15.89 0.75
CA THR A 64 0.48 15.06 0.75
C THR A 64 1.13 15.22 2.13
N GLY A 65 0.78 14.40 3.11
CA GLY A 65 1.37 14.52 4.45
C GLY A 65 0.99 13.40 5.41
N THR A 66 2.01 12.82 6.02
CA THR A 66 1.99 11.73 7.02
C THR A 66 1.57 12.21 8.42
N ASP A 67 0.66 13.17 8.54
CA ASP A 67 0.28 13.73 9.84
C ASP A 67 -0.58 12.73 10.64
N PRO A 68 -0.08 12.15 11.75
CA PRO A 68 -0.81 11.16 12.54
C PRO A 68 -2.06 11.73 13.23
N ALA A 69 -2.16 13.06 13.39
CA ALA A 69 -3.34 13.71 13.97
C ALA A 69 -4.51 13.81 12.96
N SER A 70 -4.25 13.61 11.67
CA SER A 70 -5.24 13.79 10.60
C SER A 70 -6.15 12.57 10.39
N GLY A 71 -5.93 11.44 11.07
CA GLY A 71 -6.68 10.19 10.85
C GLY A 71 -6.48 9.56 9.46
N ALA A 72 -5.68 10.20 8.60
CA ALA A 72 -5.36 9.74 7.27
C ALA A 72 -4.29 8.64 7.33
N PRO A 73 -4.36 7.63 6.45
CA PRO A 73 -3.29 6.65 6.30
C PRO A 73 -1.99 7.35 5.86
N GLY A 74 -0.85 6.86 6.33
CA GLY A 74 0.45 7.39 5.93
C GLY A 74 0.76 7.13 4.45
N ILE A 75 0.30 6.00 3.92
CA ILE A 75 0.20 5.74 2.48
C ILE A 75 -1.27 5.83 2.09
N ASP A 76 -1.65 7.00 1.57
CA ASP A 76 -3.03 7.34 1.23
C ASP A 76 -3.39 6.98 -0.23
N LEU A 77 -4.29 6.01 -0.37
CA LEU A 77 -4.77 5.44 -1.63
C LEU A 77 -6.19 5.91 -1.99
N THR A 78 -6.63 7.02 -1.40
CA THR A 78 -7.96 7.62 -1.64
C THR A 78 -8.07 8.30 -3.01
N GLY A 79 -6.99 8.96 -3.45
CA GLY A 79 -6.99 9.84 -4.62
C GLY A 79 -7.22 9.09 -5.95
N PRO A 80 -7.68 9.79 -7.01
CA PRO A 80 -7.86 9.20 -8.32
C PRO A 80 -6.51 8.83 -8.99
N PRO A 81 -6.44 7.73 -9.76
CA PRO A 81 -7.47 6.69 -9.86
C PRO A 81 -7.52 5.84 -8.58
N ARG A 82 -8.74 5.69 -8.02
CA ARG A 82 -8.97 4.96 -6.77
C ARG A 82 -9.04 3.46 -7.05
N ASP A 83 -8.21 2.70 -6.33
CA ASP A 83 -8.33 1.23 -6.31
C ASP A 83 -9.53 0.82 -5.42
N PRO A 84 -10.60 0.26 -6.01
CA PRO A 84 -11.79 -0.10 -5.25
C PRO A 84 -11.53 -1.29 -4.31
N GLY A 85 -10.54 -2.15 -4.60
CA GLY A 85 -10.20 -3.33 -3.81
C GLY A 85 -9.38 -3.04 -2.55
N VAL A 86 -8.86 -1.82 -2.39
CA VAL A 86 -8.15 -1.40 -1.18
C VAL A 86 -9.15 -1.09 -0.07
N SER A 87 -8.85 -1.48 1.16
CA SER A 87 -9.72 -1.24 2.34
C SER A 87 -9.40 0.12 2.98
N HIS A 88 -10.27 0.64 3.85
CA HIS A 88 -9.94 1.89 4.60
C HIS A 88 -8.70 1.68 5.48
N ARG A 89 -8.68 0.57 6.21
CA ARG A 89 -7.51 0.06 6.94
C ARG A 89 -7.19 -1.28 6.31
N HIS A 90 -6.15 -1.31 5.48
CA HIS A 90 -5.85 -2.49 4.67
C HIS A 90 -4.62 -3.21 5.24
N ALA A 91 -3.53 -2.48 5.36
CA ALA A 91 -2.30 -3.00 5.90
C ALA A 91 -1.57 -1.93 6.72
N VAL A 92 -0.54 -2.34 7.42
CA VAL A 92 0.32 -1.43 8.17
C VAL A 92 1.78 -1.87 8.05
N LEU A 93 2.66 -0.89 7.89
CA LEU A 93 4.10 -1.07 8.00
C LEU A 93 4.52 -0.71 9.42
N LEU A 94 5.28 -1.58 10.09
CA LEU A 94 5.84 -1.32 11.42
C LEU A 94 7.36 -1.31 11.34
N ALA A 95 7.98 -0.32 11.97
CA ALA A 95 9.42 -0.29 12.16
C ALA A 95 9.81 -1.33 13.23
N VAL A 96 10.84 -2.13 12.95
CA VAL A 96 11.37 -3.13 13.87
C VAL A 96 12.84 -2.83 14.13
N GLY A 97 13.09 -2.07 15.19
CA GLY A 97 14.41 -1.48 15.46
C GLY A 97 14.74 -0.37 14.46
N ASP A 98 16.03 -0.10 14.27
CA ASP A 98 16.45 1.15 13.62
C ASP A 98 16.42 1.12 12.07
N ASP A 99 16.35 -0.06 11.44
CA ASP A 99 16.61 -0.19 9.99
C ASP A 99 15.91 -1.39 9.34
N ARG A 100 14.75 -1.80 9.88
CA ARG A 100 13.91 -2.86 9.33
C ARG A 100 12.44 -2.51 9.41
N TRP A 101 11.68 -3.03 8.45
CA TRP A 101 10.24 -2.89 8.40
C TRP A 101 9.58 -4.26 8.25
N VAL A 102 8.38 -4.39 8.81
CA VAL A 102 7.47 -5.52 8.59
C VAL A 102 6.16 -4.99 8.02
N VAL A 103 5.47 -5.80 7.21
CA VAL A 103 4.07 -5.56 6.81
C VAL A 103 3.14 -6.49 7.60
N LEU A 104 1.99 -5.96 8.00
CA LEU A 104 0.86 -6.73 8.53
C LEU A 104 -0.38 -6.37 7.73
N ASP A 105 -1.15 -7.38 7.33
CA ASP A 105 -2.53 -7.18 6.88
C ASP A 105 -3.44 -6.97 8.09
N THR A 106 -4.32 -5.96 8.06
CA THR A 106 -5.19 -5.61 9.21
C THR A 106 -6.58 -6.23 9.12
N GLY A 107 -6.72 -7.41 8.50
CA GLY A 107 -7.99 -8.05 8.21
C GLY A 107 -8.69 -7.42 7.00
N SER A 108 -7.92 -7.12 5.96
CA SER A 108 -8.44 -6.50 4.74
C SER A 108 -9.37 -7.44 3.96
N THR A 109 -10.24 -6.85 3.12
CA THR A 109 -11.25 -7.64 2.38
C THR A 109 -10.63 -8.47 1.26
N ASN A 110 -9.67 -7.92 0.53
CA ASN A 110 -9.03 -8.58 -0.62
C ASN A 110 -7.70 -9.24 -0.27
N GLY A 111 -7.24 -9.09 0.98
CA GLY A 111 -5.94 -9.56 1.43
C GLY A 111 -4.78 -8.71 0.93
N THR A 112 -3.65 -8.88 1.59
CA THR A 112 -2.34 -8.34 1.20
C THR A 112 -1.47 -9.50 0.75
N THR A 113 -0.70 -9.34 -0.33
CA THR A 113 0.34 -10.31 -0.73
C THR A 113 1.70 -9.63 -0.82
N VAL A 114 2.78 -10.42 -0.76
CA VAL A 114 4.15 -9.93 -0.93
C VAL A 114 4.81 -10.68 -2.07
N ASN A 115 5.55 -9.97 -2.93
CA ASN A 115 6.35 -10.53 -4.03
C ASN A 115 5.55 -11.46 -4.94
N TYR A 116 4.36 -11.01 -5.36
CA TYR A 116 3.40 -11.75 -6.18
C TYR A 116 3.01 -13.13 -5.63
N GLY A 117 3.08 -13.31 -4.31
CA GLY A 117 2.68 -14.53 -3.62
C GLY A 117 1.30 -15.03 -4.02
N ALA A 118 1.14 -16.35 -4.06
CA ALA A 118 -0.13 -16.98 -4.39
C ALA A 118 -1.19 -16.80 -3.29
N GLU A 119 -0.75 -16.88 -2.04
CA GLU A 119 -1.60 -16.78 -0.86
C GLU A 119 -1.45 -15.42 -0.20
N PRO A 120 -2.56 -14.80 0.26
CA PRO A 120 -2.49 -13.58 1.05
C PRO A 120 -1.84 -13.86 2.40
N LEU A 121 -1.27 -12.81 3.00
CA LEU A 121 -0.75 -12.84 4.35
C LEU A 121 -1.88 -13.22 5.33
N ALA A 122 -1.55 -14.02 6.33
CA ALA A 122 -2.45 -14.21 7.46
C ALA A 122 -2.67 -12.85 8.16
N PRO A 123 -3.93 -12.47 8.49
CA PRO A 123 -4.21 -11.24 9.21
C PRO A 123 -3.39 -11.13 10.51
N ASP A 124 -3.00 -9.90 10.84
CA ASP A 124 -2.24 -9.53 12.04
C ASP A 124 -0.91 -10.28 12.23
N THR A 125 -0.40 -10.93 11.17
CA THR A 125 0.86 -11.67 11.19
C THR A 125 1.98 -10.85 10.54
N PRO A 126 3.02 -10.45 11.29
CA PRO A 126 4.13 -9.67 10.73
C PRO A 126 4.97 -10.46 9.73
N VAL A 127 5.19 -9.87 8.55
CA VAL A 127 6.10 -10.39 7.53
C VAL A 127 7.25 -9.40 7.33
N PRO A 128 8.52 -9.82 7.52
CA PRO A 128 9.68 -8.95 7.34
C PRO A 128 9.88 -8.55 5.89
N LEU A 129 10.30 -7.31 5.68
CA LEU A 129 10.54 -6.72 4.37
C LEU A 129 12.02 -6.42 4.17
N SER A 130 12.48 -6.64 2.95
CA SER A 130 13.79 -6.27 2.43
C SER A 130 13.66 -5.16 1.39
N PRO A 131 14.73 -4.39 1.12
CA PRO A 131 14.74 -3.45 0.01
C PRO A 131 14.51 -4.21 -1.31
N GLY A 132 13.59 -3.73 -2.13
CA GLY A 132 13.14 -4.36 -3.37
C GLY A 132 11.84 -5.14 -3.23
N ASP A 133 11.42 -5.50 -2.00
CA ASP A 133 10.17 -6.23 -1.81
C ASP A 133 8.96 -5.42 -2.25
N THR A 134 7.97 -6.12 -2.78
CA THR A 134 6.74 -5.57 -3.30
C THR A 134 5.57 -6.06 -2.47
N ILE A 135 4.73 -5.14 -2.03
CA ILE A 135 3.49 -5.40 -1.30
C ILE A 135 2.35 -5.10 -2.26
N HIS A 136 1.44 -6.04 -2.44
CA HIS A 136 0.29 -5.87 -3.32
C HIS A 136 -0.99 -5.84 -2.50
N VAL A 137 -1.83 -4.83 -2.80
CA VAL A 137 -3.09 -4.56 -2.11
C VAL A 137 -4.15 -4.18 -3.15
N GLY A 138 -5.40 -4.54 -2.88
CA GLY A 138 -6.50 -4.24 -3.79
C GLY A 138 -6.36 -4.88 -5.18
N ALA A 139 -7.00 -4.26 -6.17
CA ALA A 139 -7.11 -4.81 -7.52
C ALA A 139 -5.83 -4.59 -8.34
N TRP A 140 -5.07 -3.53 -8.10
CA TRP A 140 -3.90 -3.20 -8.93
C TRP A 140 -2.78 -2.48 -8.17
N THR A 141 -2.95 -2.16 -6.90
CA THR A 141 -1.96 -1.32 -6.21
C THR A 141 -0.75 -2.13 -5.74
N THR A 142 0.44 -1.68 -6.11
CA THR A 142 1.71 -2.25 -5.64
C THR A 142 2.57 -1.18 -4.98
N ILE A 143 3.15 -1.55 -3.84
CA ILE A 143 4.02 -0.73 -3.01
C ILE A 143 5.40 -1.41 -2.96
N THR A 144 6.39 -0.81 -3.60
CA THR A 144 7.78 -1.29 -3.57
C THR A 144 8.54 -0.61 -2.45
N ILE A 145 9.13 -1.41 -1.57
CA ILE A 145 9.96 -0.93 -0.47
C ILE A 145 11.38 -0.71 -0.98
N ARG A 146 11.95 0.46 -0.73
CA ARG A 146 13.31 0.81 -1.18
C ARG A 146 14.11 1.42 -0.05
N ARG A 147 15.42 1.18 -0.04
CA ARG A 147 16.36 2.03 0.69
C ARG A 147 16.63 3.28 -0.11
N ARG A 148 16.55 4.41 0.56
CA ARG A 148 17.13 5.66 0.13
C ARG A 148 18.61 5.59 0.47
N ASP A 149 19.41 5.18 -0.51
CA ASP A 149 20.84 5.40 -0.43
C ASP A 149 21.08 6.89 -0.68
N ASP A 150 21.84 7.55 0.19
CA ASP A 150 22.39 8.87 -0.17
C ASP A 150 23.34 8.63 -1.34
N ALA A 151 22.89 8.93 -2.55
CA ALA A 151 23.80 9.22 -3.65
C ALA A 151 24.49 10.55 -3.31
N ALA A 152 25.48 10.49 -2.43
CA ALA A 152 26.51 11.50 -2.35
C ALA A 152 27.40 11.35 -3.58
N ARG A 153 27.10 12.10 -4.65
CA ARG A 153 28.08 13.02 -5.25
C ARG A 153 27.45 14.01 -6.22
#